data_AF-I4EF97-F1
#
_entry.id   AF-I4EF97-F1
#
_cell.length_a   1.000
_cell.length_b   1.000
_cell.length_c   1.000
_cell.angle_alpha   90.00
_cell.angle_beta   90.00
_cell.angle_gamma   90.00
#
_symmetry.space_group_name_H-M   'P 1'
#
loop_
_entity.id
_entity.type
_entity.pdbx_description
1 polymer ?
#
loop_
_entity_poly.entity_id
_entity_poly.type
_entity_poly.pdbx_seq_one_letter_code
_entity_poly.pdbx_strand_id
1 'polypeptide(L)'
;MTNDESKKRGHIDLEMAAKIERLALQGWSATQIHDHLDRDTSNRGRVPHLRTVQYKVKDIRDRDKSRAWTLEDATPEEAAAVLPVLAAVIHETEGLVRSLTTAQVSYVVKIRAACPKLPPFDVFLLASLYVNRTAANEPVDDLDAYLAYQPWQGIQHWDRYGQAVERGWVRPWSVHFHVDDDGKVSMKPLDDDWLLNRMQSMGAVDKEDSDGE
;
A
#
# COMPACT_ATOMS: atom_id res chain seq x y z
N MET A 1 11.69 28.58 -36.94
CA MET A 1 11.85 27.11 -36.83
C MET A 1 11.85 26.80 -35.34
N THR A 2 10.68 26.49 -34.81
CA THR A 2 10.43 26.24 -33.39
C THR A 2 10.61 24.75 -33.16
N ASN A 3 11.70 24.35 -32.52
CA ASN A 3 11.92 22.95 -32.13
C ASN A 3 11.18 22.73 -30.79
N ASP A 4 9.99 22.16 -30.90
CA ASP A 4 9.24 21.54 -29.80
C ASP A 4 9.87 20.17 -29.53
N GLU A 5 10.84 20.14 -28.62
CA GLU A 5 11.29 18.91 -27.95
C GLU A 5 10.83 18.93 -26.49
N SER A 6 9.52 18.97 -26.28
CA SER A 6 8.94 18.46 -25.03
C SER A 6 9.08 16.93 -25.01
N LYS A 7 10.30 16.46 -24.69
CA LYS A 7 10.61 15.06 -24.35
C LYS A 7 9.48 14.50 -23.47
N LYS A 8 8.72 13.55 -24.01
CA LYS A 8 7.79 12.69 -23.28
C LYS A 8 8.53 12.07 -22.09
N ARG A 9 8.43 12.70 -20.91
CA ARG A 9 8.79 12.10 -19.64
C ARG A 9 7.93 10.85 -19.52
N GLY A 10 8.55 9.67 -19.58
CA GLY A 10 7.85 8.39 -19.51
C GLY A 10 6.94 8.37 -18.29
N HIS A 11 5.63 8.39 -18.54
CA HIS A 11 4.61 8.37 -17.52
C HIS A 11 4.55 6.94 -16.98
N ILE A 12 5.08 6.70 -15.78
CA ILE A 12 4.84 5.45 -15.06
C ILE A 12 3.36 5.46 -14.65
N ASP A 13 2.63 4.40 -14.95
CA ASP A 13 1.24 4.30 -14.49
C ASP A 13 1.17 4.22 -12.95
N LEU A 14 0.01 4.60 -12.39
CA LEU A 14 -0.15 4.74 -10.93
C LEU A 14 0.04 3.42 -10.18
N GLU A 15 -0.43 2.31 -10.76
CA GLU A 15 -0.29 0.98 -10.17
C GLU A 15 1.19 0.58 -10.08
N MET A 16 1.94 0.76 -11.17
CA MET A 16 3.37 0.46 -11.22
C MET A 16 4.17 1.35 -10.27
N ALA A 17 3.82 2.63 -10.17
CA ALA A 17 4.41 3.55 -9.19
C ALA A 17 4.16 3.07 -7.75
N ALA A 18 2.95 2.60 -7.45
CA ALA A 18 2.59 2.09 -6.13
C ALA A 18 3.28 0.77 -5.79
N LYS A 19 3.48 -0.15 -6.76
CA LYS A 19 4.31 -1.36 -6.58
C LYS A 19 5.74 -1.00 -6.18
N ILE A 20 6.35 -0.07 -6.92
CA ILE A 20 7.72 0.39 -6.66
C ILE A 20 7.79 1.03 -5.27
N GLU A 21 6.82 1.86 -4.90
CA GLU A 21 6.76 2.50 -3.58
C GLU A 21 6.68 1.47 -2.46
N ARG A 22 5.75 0.52 -2.57
CA ARG A 22 5.59 -0.55 -1.59
C ARG A 22 6.87 -1.36 -1.40
N LEU A 23 7.47 -1.86 -2.48
CA LEU A 23 8.69 -2.68 -2.38
C LEU A 23 9.87 -1.86 -1.84
N ALA A 24 9.96 -0.57 -2.19
CA ALA A 24 10.99 0.33 -1.66
C ALA A 24 10.84 0.51 -0.13
N LEU A 25 9.60 0.68 0.35
CA LEU A 25 9.29 0.76 1.78
C LEU A 25 9.62 -0.53 2.54
N GLN A 26 9.54 -1.67 1.88
CA GLN A 26 9.94 -2.98 2.42
C GLN A 26 11.46 -3.21 2.41
N GLY A 27 12.25 -2.20 2.02
CA GLY A 27 13.71 -2.25 2.04
C GLY A 27 14.36 -2.79 0.76
N TRP A 28 13.57 -3.19 -0.25
CA TRP A 28 14.12 -3.73 -1.50
C TRP A 28 14.94 -2.69 -2.24
N SER A 29 16.08 -3.12 -2.80
CA SER A 29 16.90 -2.26 -3.68
C SER A 29 16.24 -2.06 -5.04
N ALA A 30 16.59 -0.99 -5.74
CA ALA A 30 16.04 -0.70 -7.06
C ALA A 30 16.27 -1.83 -8.08
N THR A 31 17.40 -2.54 -8.01
CA THR A 31 17.67 -3.69 -8.86
C THR A 31 16.76 -4.86 -8.51
N GLN A 32 16.61 -5.20 -7.23
CA GLN A 32 15.69 -6.26 -6.80
C GLN A 32 14.25 -5.96 -7.20
N ILE A 33 13.81 -4.70 -7.06
CA ILE A 33 12.48 -4.25 -7.49
C ILE A 33 12.30 -4.43 -8.98
N HIS A 34 13.24 -3.92 -9.79
CA HIS A 34 13.18 -4.04 -11.23
C HIS A 34 13.12 -5.50 -11.69
N ASP A 35 14.03 -6.35 -11.17
CA ASP A 35 14.08 -7.77 -11.52
C ASP A 35 12.82 -8.51 -11.08
N HIS A 36 12.25 -8.15 -9.92
CA HIS A 36 10.99 -8.72 -9.45
C HIS A 36 9.82 -8.36 -10.37
N LEU A 37 9.72 -7.08 -10.75
CA LEU A 37 8.66 -6.61 -11.64
C LEU A 37 8.79 -7.18 -13.05
N ASP A 38 10.00 -7.34 -13.57
CA ASP A 38 10.28 -7.88 -14.92
C ASP A 38 10.00 -9.40 -15.03
N ARG A 39 10.19 -10.15 -13.94
CA ARG A 39 9.87 -11.59 -13.90
C ARG A 39 8.38 -11.89 -13.91
N ASP A 40 7.57 -10.95 -13.43
CA ASP A 40 6.12 -11.08 -13.41
C ASP A 40 5.54 -10.75 -14.80
N THR A 41 5.03 -11.78 -15.47
CA THR A 41 4.52 -11.69 -16.85
C THR A 41 3.34 -10.72 -16.99
N SER A 42 2.61 -10.43 -15.91
CA SER A 42 1.53 -9.44 -15.91
C SER A 42 2.03 -8.00 -16.12
N ASN A 43 3.31 -7.74 -15.85
CA ASN A 43 3.92 -6.41 -15.99
C ASN A 43 4.62 -6.20 -17.34
N ARG A 44 4.57 -7.18 -18.25
CA ARG A 44 5.34 -7.17 -19.49
C ARG A 44 5.06 -5.92 -20.32
N GLY A 45 6.11 -5.17 -20.64
CA GLY A 45 6.02 -3.91 -21.39
C GLY A 45 5.60 -2.68 -20.57
N ARG A 46 5.27 -2.84 -19.28
CA ARG A 46 4.94 -1.76 -18.33
C ARG A 46 6.07 -1.45 -17.35
N VAL A 47 7.01 -2.39 -17.16
CA VAL A 47 8.13 -2.22 -16.22
C VAL A 47 8.98 -1.01 -16.64
N PRO A 48 9.13 0.01 -15.77
CA PRO A 48 9.97 1.16 -16.07
C PRO A 48 11.43 0.74 -16.15
N HIS A 49 12.21 1.44 -16.97
CA HIS A 49 13.65 1.23 -17.04
C HIS A 49 14.30 1.31 -15.65
N LEU A 50 15.30 0.48 -15.37
CA LEU A 50 16.00 0.40 -14.07
C LEU A 50 16.38 1.78 -13.49
N ARG A 51 16.87 2.68 -14.34
CA ARG A 51 17.21 4.07 -13.94
C ARG A 51 16.02 4.82 -13.32
N THR A 52 14.82 4.64 -13.85
CA THR A 52 13.59 5.24 -13.31
C THR A 52 13.24 4.65 -11.96
N VAL A 53 13.35 3.33 -11.80
CA VAL A 53 13.16 2.64 -10.51
C VAL A 53 14.18 3.16 -9.49
N GLN A 54 15.45 3.30 -9.85
CA GLN A 54 16.49 3.86 -9.00
C GLN A 54 16.15 5.28 -8.51
N TYR A 55 15.70 6.15 -9.41
CA TYR A 55 15.27 7.50 -9.03
C TYR A 55 14.10 7.49 -8.05
N LYS A 56 13.08 6.66 -8.29
CA LYS A 56 11.93 6.52 -7.40
C LYS A 56 12.33 6.00 -6.02
N VAL A 57 13.10 4.92 -5.97
CA VAL A 57 13.56 4.32 -4.70
C VAL A 57 14.40 5.30 -3.91
N LYS A 58 15.28 6.06 -4.58
CA LYS A 58 16.06 7.11 -3.93
C LYS A 58 15.16 8.20 -3.35
N ASP A 59 14.22 8.72 -4.14
CA ASP A 59 13.27 9.76 -3.70
C ASP A 59 12.48 9.29 -2.47
N ILE A 60 11.98 8.06 -2.47
CA ILE A 60 11.24 7.46 -1.35
C ILE A 60 12.12 7.37 -0.09
N ARG A 61 13.37 6.91 -0.23
CA ARG A 61 14.28 6.72 0.92
C ARG A 61 14.82 8.03 1.50
N ASP A 62 14.99 9.06 0.66
CA ASP A 62 15.56 10.34 1.08
C ASP A 62 14.53 11.27 1.78
N ARG A 63 13.23 10.90 1.76
CA ARG A 63 12.13 11.68 2.35
C ARG A 63 12.11 11.64 3.88
N ASP A 64 12.37 10.49 4.49
CA ASP A 64 12.44 10.37 5.95
C ASP A 64 13.87 10.58 6.46
N LYS A 65 14.10 11.74 7.11
CA LYS A 65 15.39 12.10 7.72
C LYS A 65 15.40 11.93 9.24
N SER A 66 14.38 11.28 9.78
CA SER A 66 14.21 11.15 11.22
C SER A 66 15.20 10.15 11.79
N ARG A 67 15.60 10.35 13.05
CA ARG A 67 16.48 9.40 13.74
C ARG A 67 15.79 8.04 13.91
N ALA A 68 16.59 6.97 13.95
CA ALA A 68 16.11 5.65 14.33
C ALA A 68 15.49 5.71 15.73
N TRP A 69 14.36 5.04 15.91
CA TRP A 69 13.71 4.86 17.20
C TRP A 69 14.45 3.82 18.02
N THR A 70 14.52 4.05 19.33
CA THR A 70 15.12 3.14 20.31
C THR A 70 14.15 2.91 21.45
N LEU A 71 14.18 1.71 22.03
CA LEU A 71 13.34 1.37 23.18
C LEU A 71 13.69 2.19 24.44
N GLU A 72 14.94 2.66 24.54
CA GLU A 72 15.46 3.44 25.67
C GLU A 72 14.68 4.74 25.90
N ASP A 73 14.27 5.41 24.83
CA ASP A 73 13.56 6.69 24.88
C ASP A 73 12.03 6.52 24.89
N ALA A 74 11.51 5.29 24.83
CA ALA A 74 10.09 5.02 24.60
C ALA A 74 9.28 4.96 25.90
N THR A 75 8.04 5.45 25.87
CA THR A 75 7.09 5.17 26.96
C THR A 75 6.64 3.70 26.90
N PRO A 76 6.16 3.11 28.01
CA PRO A 76 5.63 1.75 28.02
C PRO A 76 4.51 1.52 26.97
N GLU A 77 3.63 2.51 26.78
CA GLU A 77 2.53 2.45 25.83
C GLU A 77 3.03 2.51 24.39
N GLU A 78 4.01 3.37 24.11
CA GLU A 78 4.66 3.44 22.80
C GLU A 78 5.36 2.11 22.48
N ALA A 79 6.14 1.58 23.43
CA ALA A 79 6.82 0.30 23.27
C ALA A 79 5.83 -0.85 23.01
N ALA A 80 4.72 -0.90 23.76
CA ALA A 80 3.68 -1.91 23.57
C ALA A 80 3.01 -1.81 22.19
N ALA A 81 2.85 -0.61 21.64
CA ALA A 81 2.30 -0.40 20.30
C ALA A 81 3.31 -0.74 19.19
N VAL A 82 4.59 -0.40 19.39
CA VAL A 82 5.64 -0.44 18.36
C VAL A 82 6.27 -1.82 18.22
N LEU A 83 6.57 -2.52 19.32
CA LEU A 83 7.30 -3.79 19.28
C LEU A 83 6.60 -4.88 18.45
N PRO A 84 5.25 -5.07 18.52
CA PRO A 84 4.57 -6.02 17.64
C PRO A 84 4.68 -5.65 16.15
N VAL A 85 4.65 -4.36 15.84
CA VAL A 85 4.84 -3.87 14.47
C VAL A 85 6.27 -4.13 13.99
N LEU A 86 7.28 -3.81 14.81
CA LEU A 86 8.67 -4.08 14.48
C LEU A 86 8.93 -5.58 14.26
N ALA A 87 8.36 -6.45 15.10
CA ALA A 87 8.47 -7.90 14.94
C ALA A 87 7.88 -8.36 13.60
N ALA A 88 6.70 -7.87 13.23
CA ALA A 88 6.08 -8.19 11.95
C ALA A 88 6.91 -7.67 10.77
N VAL A 89 7.44 -6.44 10.86
CA VAL A 89 8.31 -5.87 9.82
C VAL A 89 9.56 -6.71 9.61
N ILE A 90 10.24 -7.12 10.69
CA ILE A 90 11.42 -7.98 10.60
C ILE A 90 11.06 -9.31 9.93
N HIS A 91 9.91 -9.90 10.28
CA HIS A 91 9.46 -11.17 9.71
C HIS A 91 9.13 -11.04 8.22
N GLU A 92 8.24 -10.12 7.85
CA GLU A 92 7.72 -9.95 6.49
C GLU A 92 8.77 -9.41 5.50
N THR A 93 9.79 -8.70 6.00
CA THR A 93 10.91 -8.24 5.18
C THR A 93 12.12 -9.17 5.25
N GLU A 94 12.01 -10.31 5.93
CA GLU A 94 13.13 -11.25 6.17
C GLU A 94 14.37 -10.54 6.74
N GLY A 95 14.16 -9.53 7.58
CA GLY A 95 15.19 -8.73 8.20
C GLY A 95 15.87 -7.70 7.29
N LEU A 96 15.30 -7.36 6.14
CA LEU A 96 15.76 -6.20 5.34
C LEU A 96 15.49 -4.89 6.09
N VAL A 97 14.39 -4.81 6.83
CA VAL A 97 14.06 -3.69 7.72
C VAL A 97 14.11 -4.17 9.16
N ARG A 98 15.01 -3.59 9.97
CA ARG A 98 15.28 -3.99 11.36
C ARG A 98 15.05 -2.90 12.40
N SER A 99 14.69 -1.72 11.95
CA SER A 99 14.48 -0.55 12.80
C SER A 99 13.40 0.33 12.18
N LEU A 100 12.65 1.01 13.03
CA LEU A 100 11.75 2.09 12.62
C LEU A 100 12.37 3.44 12.93
N THR A 101 11.97 4.48 12.22
CA THR A 101 12.31 5.86 12.55
C THR A 101 11.33 6.43 13.57
N THR A 102 11.73 7.51 14.24
CA THR A 102 10.87 8.24 15.17
C THR A 102 9.61 8.81 14.51
N ALA A 103 9.69 9.24 13.23
CA ALA A 103 8.51 9.68 12.50
C ALA A 103 7.56 8.52 12.18
N GLN A 104 8.09 7.36 11.77
CA GLN A 104 7.26 6.15 11.57
C GLN A 104 6.57 5.75 12.86
N VAL A 105 7.28 5.73 13.99
CA VAL A 105 6.72 5.39 15.30
C VAL A 105 5.57 6.32 15.70
N SER A 106 5.71 7.63 15.46
CA SER A 106 4.63 8.59 15.74
C SER A 106 3.32 8.21 15.03
N TYR A 107 3.39 7.76 13.77
CA TYR A 107 2.21 7.29 13.04
C TYR A 107 1.77 5.89 13.47
N VAL A 108 2.69 4.97 13.76
CA VAL A 108 2.37 3.64 14.29
C VAL A 108 1.49 3.75 15.55
N VAL A 109 1.87 4.60 16.51
CA VAL A 109 1.09 4.79 17.75
C VAL A 109 -0.32 5.30 17.44
N LYS A 110 -0.45 6.31 16.57
CA LYS A 110 -1.75 6.87 16.16
C LYS A 110 -2.64 5.83 15.47
N ILE A 111 -2.08 5.10 14.50
CA ILE A 111 -2.81 4.08 13.73
C ILE A 111 -3.23 2.92 14.65
N ARG A 112 -2.34 2.44 15.53
CA ARG A 112 -2.66 1.36 16.48
C ARG A 112 -3.76 1.77 17.45
N ALA A 113 -3.78 3.04 17.89
CA ALA A 113 -4.83 3.55 18.77
C ALA A 113 -6.18 3.64 18.04
N ALA A 114 -6.22 4.12 16.80
CA ALA A 114 -7.45 4.25 16.02
C ALA A 114 -7.96 2.92 15.46
N CYS A 115 -7.06 2.01 15.11
CA CYS A 115 -7.31 0.79 14.34
C CYS A 115 -6.56 -0.41 14.94
N PRO A 116 -6.87 -0.84 16.18
CA PRO A 116 -6.10 -1.83 16.92
C PRO A 116 -6.09 -3.24 16.29
N LYS A 117 -7.06 -3.54 15.42
CA LYS A 117 -7.19 -4.81 14.70
C LYS A 117 -6.47 -4.82 13.34
N LEU A 118 -5.94 -3.69 12.87
CA LEU A 118 -5.17 -3.66 11.63
C LEU A 118 -3.91 -4.53 11.79
N PRO A 119 -3.57 -5.40 10.81
CA PRO A 119 -2.39 -6.25 10.89
C PRO A 119 -1.12 -5.42 11.12
N PRO A 120 -0.18 -5.88 11.98
CA PRO A 120 0.96 -5.05 12.39
C PRO A 120 1.87 -4.62 11.22
N PHE A 121 2.03 -5.45 10.20
CA PHE A 121 2.82 -5.08 9.02
C PHE A 121 2.14 -3.98 8.18
N ASP A 122 0.81 -4.03 8.04
CA ASP A 122 0.05 -3.00 7.33
C ASP A 122 0.10 -1.65 8.06
N VAL A 123 0.13 -1.68 9.40
CA VAL A 123 0.36 -0.48 10.22
C VAL A 123 1.70 0.18 9.85
N PHE A 124 2.77 -0.61 9.68
CA PHE A 124 4.07 -0.09 9.25
C PHE A 124 4.02 0.51 7.83
N LEU A 125 3.36 -0.17 6.90
CA LEU A 125 3.25 0.32 5.52
C LEU A 125 2.49 1.65 5.47
N LEU A 126 1.36 1.75 6.16
CA LEU A 126 0.60 2.99 6.26
C LEU A 126 1.41 4.09 6.96
N ALA A 127 2.05 3.78 8.10
CA ALA A 127 2.88 4.75 8.81
C ALA A 127 4.01 5.30 7.92
N SER A 128 4.67 4.43 7.15
CA SER A 128 5.72 4.83 6.22
C SER A 128 5.21 5.69 5.06
N LEU A 129 4.01 5.39 4.56
CA LEU A 129 3.35 6.23 3.54
C LEU A 129 2.99 7.60 4.08
N TYR A 130 2.43 7.69 5.30
CA TYR A 130 2.17 8.98 5.95
C TYR A 130 3.46 9.80 6.06
N VAL A 131 4.55 9.21 6.57
CA VAL A 131 5.84 9.91 6.68
C VAL A 131 6.31 10.42 5.31
N ASN A 132 6.34 9.56 4.30
CA ASN A 132 6.83 9.93 2.97
C ASN A 132 5.98 11.00 2.28
N ARG A 133 4.65 10.89 2.37
CA ARG A 133 3.75 11.83 1.72
C ARG A 133 3.74 13.18 2.42
N THR A 134 3.71 13.19 3.75
CA THR A 134 3.80 14.44 4.51
C THR A 134 5.13 15.16 4.29
N ALA A 135 6.26 14.44 4.21
CA ALA A 135 7.55 15.02 3.87
C ALA A 135 7.58 15.64 2.46
N ALA A 136 6.81 15.09 1.52
CA ALA A 136 6.67 15.59 0.16
C ALA A 136 5.52 16.61 -0.03
N ASN A 137 4.79 16.96 1.04
CA ASN A 137 3.57 17.75 0.98
C ASN A 137 2.51 17.17 0.01
N GLU A 138 2.48 15.85 -0.09
CA GLU A 138 1.50 15.07 -0.86
C GLU A 138 0.26 14.80 0.02
N PRO A 139 -0.94 14.75 -0.58
CA PRO A 139 -2.15 14.44 0.18
C PRO A 139 -2.15 13.03 0.79
N VAL A 140 -2.81 12.92 1.95
CA VAL A 140 -2.96 11.66 2.72
C VAL A 140 -4.43 11.30 3.00
N ASP A 141 -5.37 12.05 2.43
CA ASP A 141 -6.82 11.86 2.53
C ASP A 141 -7.31 10.48 2.04
N ASP A 142 -6.60 9.85 1.09
CA ASP A 142 -6.84 8.46 0.69
C ASP A 142 -6.46 7.47 1.79
N LEU A 143 -5.37 7.73 2.53
CA LEU A 143 -4.97 6.93 3.68
C LEU A 143 -5.95 7.13 4.84
N ASP A 144 -6.38 8.37 5.08
CA ASP A 144 -7.39 8.70 6.09
C ASP A 144 -8.73 8.01 5.77
N ALA A 145 -9.16 8.06 4.50
CA ALA A 145 -10.35 7.36 4.04
C ALA A 145 -10.22 5.85 4.24
N TYR A 146 -9.11 5.24 3.82
CA TYR A 146 -8.87 3.81 4.03
C TYR A 146 -8.99 3.44 5.52
N LEU A 147 -8.38 4.24 6.42
CA LEU A 147 -8.49 4.03 7.86
C LEU A 147 -9.92 4.21 8.39
N ALA A 148 -10.68 5.17 7.85
CA ALA A 148 -12.05 5.45 8.27
C ALA A 148 -13.02 4.33 7.87
N TYR A 149 -12.87 3.78 6.68
CA TYR A 149 -13.73 2.68 6.19
C TYR A 149 -13.36 1.32 6.80
N GLN A 150 -12.11 1.14 7.24
CA GLN A 150 -11.58 -0.10 7.83
C GLN A 150 -11.85 -1.36 6.99
N PRO A 151 -11.51 -1.36 5.70
CA PRO A 151 -11.91 -2.41 4.77
C PRO A 151 -11.31 -3.79 5.12
N TRP A 152 -10.23 -3.84 5.91
CA TRP A 152 -9.63 -5.08 6.42
C TRP A 152 -10.48 -5.80 7.49
N GLN A 153 -11.55 -5.18 8.02
CA GLN A 153 -12.42 -5.82 9.04
C GLN A 153 -13.37 -6.86 8.42
N GLY A 154 -13.55 -6.85 7.10
CA GLY A 154 -14.39 -7.81 6.39
C GLY A 154 -15.07 -7.24 5.15
N ILE A 155 -15.77 -8.11 4.42
CA ILE A 155 -16.30 -7.82 3.08
C ILE A 155 -17.24 -6.60 3.04
N GLN A 156 -18.09 -6.41 4.05
CA GLN A 156 -19.02 -5.28 4.08
C GLN A 156 -18.31 -3.92 4.19
N HIS A 157 -17.18 -3.87 4.91
CA HIS A 157 -16.36 -2.66 5.01
C HIS A 157 -15.64 -2.41 3.69
N TRP A 158 -15.17 -3.49 3.05
CA TRP A 158 -14.56 -3.46 1.74
C TRP A 158 -15.51 -2.90 0.68
N ASP A 159 -16.75 -3.42 0.61
CA ASP A 159 -17.75 -2.98 -0.37
C ASP A 159 -18.11 -1.50 -0.20
N ARG A 160 -18.24 -1.02 1.04
CA ARG A 160 -18.49 0.40 1.31
C ARG A 160 -17.35 1.30 0.86
N TYR A 161 -16.12 0.87 1.08
CA TYR A 161 -14.93 1.58 0.60
C TYR A 161 -14.87 1.57 -0.93
N GLY A 162 -15.10 0.41 -1.56
CA GLY A 162 -15.14 0.25 -3.01
C GLY A 162 -16.19 1.15 -3.67
N GLN A 163 -17.42 1.17 -3.14
CA GLN A 163 -18.47 2.07 -3.62
C GLN A 163 -18.09 3.54 -3.47
N ALA A 164 -17.40 3.92 -2.38
CA ALA A 164 -16.94 5.29 -2.20
C ALA A 164 -15.88 5.67 -3.23
N VAL A 165 -14.97 4.75 -3.58
CA VAL A 165 -13.98 4.92 -4.65
C VAL A 165 -14.66 5.04 -6.02
N GLU A 166 -15.56 4.11 -6.36
CA GLU A 166 -16.28 4.08 -7.65
C GLU A 166 -17.10 5.35 -7.88
N ARG A 167 -17.69 5.88 -6.82
CA ARG A 167 -18.47 7.13 -6.86
C ARG A 167 -17.59 8.39 -6.81
N GLY A 168 -16.27 8.23 -6.73
CA GLY A 168 -15.31 9.33 -6.69
C GLY A 168 -15.35 10.16 -5.39
N TRP A 169 -15.94 9.62 -4.32
CA TRP A 169 -15.99 10.29 -3.02
C TRP A 169 -14.65 10.25 -2.30
N VAL A 170 -13.89 9.18 -2.54
CA VAL A 170 -12.53 9.01 -2.00
C VAL A 170 -11.60 8.62 -3.13
N ARG A 171 -10.34 9.02 -3.01
CA ARG A 171 -9.30 8.54 -3.93
C ARG A 171 -8.94 7.10 -3.56
N PRO A 172 -8.74 6.21 -4.54
CA PRO A 172 -8.27 4.86 -4.24
C PRO A 172 -6.86 4.96 -3.66
N TRP A 173 -6.68 4.40 -2.46
CA TRP A 173 -5.34 4.08 -2.00
C TRP A 173 -4.71 3.09 -2.99
N SER A 174 -3.62 3.49 -3.63
CA SER A 174 -3.02 2.82 -4.79
C SER A 174 -2.38 1.46 -4.49
N VAL A 175 -2.57 0.94 -3.28
CA VAL A 175 -2.04 -0.33 -2.82
C VAL A 175 -3.21 -1.19 -2.33
N HIS A 176 -3.56 -2.24 -3.08
CA HIS A 176 -4.80 -3.00 -2.89
C HIS A 176 -4.61 -4.24 -2.01
N PHE A 177 -5.69 -4.58 -1.31
CA PHE A 177 -5.85 -5.84 -0.60
C PHE A 177 -6.88 -6.68 -1.35
N HIS A 178 -6.47 -7.87 -1.74
CA HIS A 178 -7.30 -8.98 -2.16
C HIS A 178 -7.87 -9.67 -0.91
N VAL A 179 -9.14 -10.04 -0.92
CA VAL A 179 -9.66 -11.07 -0.01
C VAL A 179 -9.84 -12.32 -0.85
N ASP A 180 -9.02 -13.33 -0.58
CA ASP A 180 -9.07 -14.65 -1.21
C ASP A 180 -10.43 -15.30 -0.90
N ASP A 181 -10.84 -16.31 -1.67
CA ASP A 181 -12.16 -16.96 -1.51
C ASP A 181 -12.36 -17.65 -0.15
N ASP A 182 -11.26 -17.86 0.59
CA ASP A 182 -11.24 -18.36 1.98
C ASP A 182 -11.38 -17.25 3.04
N GLY A 183 -11.63 -16.00 2.62
CA GLY A 183 -11.71 -14.84 3.52
C GLY A 183 -10.34 -14.30 3.96
N LYS A 184 -9.25 -14.76 3.36
CA LYS A 184 -7.89 -14.35 3.71
C LYS A 184 -7.50 -13.08 2.96
N VAL A 185 -7.09 -12.05 3.69
CA VAL A 185 -6.66 -10.79 3.08
C VAL A 185 -5.21 -10.93 2.59
N SER A 186 -4.99 -10.96 1.27
CA SER A 186 -3.67 -10.90 0.61
C SER A 186 -3.54 -9.57 -0.15
N MET A 187 -2.35 -9.16 -0.59
CA MET A 187 -2.14 -7.78 -1.08
C MET A 187 -1.58 -7.81 -2.50
N LYS A 188 -2.44 -7.60 -3.51
CA LYS A 188 -2.10 -7.68 -4.95
C LYS A 188 -2.35 -6.34 -5.67
N PRO A 189 -1.69 -6.07 -6.80
CA PRO A 189 -1.91 -4.86 -7.59
C PRO A 189 -3.27 -4.81 -8.28
N LEU A 190 -3.73 -3.60 -8.67
CA LEU A 190 -4.88 -3.42 -9.57
C LEU A 190 -4.65 -4.17 -10.89
N ASP A 191 -5.51 -5.09 -11.25
CA ASP A 191 -5.90 -5.19 -12.66
C ASP A 191 -7.34 -4.68 -12.78
N ASP A 192 -7.64 -4.03 -13.91
CA ASP A 192 -8.99 -3.54 -14.22
C ASP A 192 -9.97 -4.70 -14.49
N ASP A 193 -9.46 -5.92 -14.72
CA ASP A 193 -10.25 -7.11 -15.05
C ASP A 193 -10.89 -7.76 -13.81
N TRP A 194 -10.34 -7.55 -12.61
CA TRP A 194 -10.77 -8.20 -11.37
C TRP A 194 -12.10 -7.64 -10.83
N LEU A 195 -12.29 -6.31 -10.83
CA LEU A 195 -13.56 -5.69 -10.42
C LEU A 195 -14.69 -6.16 -11.36
N LEU A 196 -14.42 -6.19 -12.67
CA LEU A 196 -15.34 -6.69 -13.68
C LEU A 196 -15.66 -8.18 -13.51
N ASN A 197 -14.65 -9.03 -13.32
CA ASN A 197 -14.84 -10.47 -13.13
C ASN A 197 -15.55 -10.82 -11.82
N ARG A 198 -15.29 -10.07 -10.73
CA ARG A 198 -15.95 -10.31 -9.43
C ARG A 198 -17.37 -9.76 -9.40
N MET A 199 -17.65 -8.63 -10.03
CA MET A 199 -19.02 -8.13 -10.21
C MET A 199 -19.86 -9.07 -11.08
N GLN A 200 -19.27 -9.68 -12.12
CA GLN A 200 -19.95 -10.71 -12.93
C GLN A 200 -20.20 -12.00 -12.15
N SER A 201 -19.27 -12.43 -11.30
CA SER A 201 -19.44 -13.60 -10.44
C SER A 201 -20.45 -13.38 -9.30
N MET A 202 -20.61 -12.15 -8.81
CA MET A 202 -21.61 -11.80 -7.79
C MET A 202 -23.02 -11.61 -8.37
N GLY A 203 -23.14 -11.30 -9.67
CA GLY A 203 -24.43 -11.28 -10.38
C GLY A 203 -25.02 -12.67 -10.66
N ALA A 204 -24.28 -13.75 -10.39
CA ALA A 204 -24.71 -15.13 -10.64
C ALA A 204 -25.36 -15.81 -9.41
N VAL A 205 -25.41 -15.16 -8.25
CA VAL A 205 -25.92 -15.78 -7.00
C VAL A 205 -27.42 -15.52 -6.75
N ASP A 206 -28.09 -14.67 -7.52
CA ASP A 206 -29.51 -14.32 -7.31
C ASP A 206 -30.48 -14.83 -8.39
N LYS A 207 -30.23 -15.98 -9.03
CA LYS A 207 -31.16 -16.52 -10.06
C LYS A 207 -31.60 -17.98 -9.95
N GLU A 208 -31.30 -18.67 -8.86
CA GLU A 208 -31.88 -19.99 -8.58
C GLU A 208 -32.46 -19.98 -7.17
N ASP A 209 -33.70 -19.51 -7.02
CA ASP A 209 -34.65 -19.91 -5.96
C ASP A 209 -36.00 -19.16 -6.12
N SER A 210 -36.54 -19.16 -7.34
CA SER A 210 -37.90 -18.67 -7.61
C SER A 210 -38.51 -19.46 -8.77
N ASP A 211 -38.65 -20.77 -8.59
CA ASP A 211 -39.69 -21.56 -9.27
C ASP A 211 -39.97 -22.78 -8.39
N GLY A 212 -40.94 -22.60 -7.49
CA GLY A 212 -41.32 -23.59 -6.50
C GLY A 212 -42.56 -23.19 -5.73
N GLU A 213 -43.65 -22.88 -6.43
CA GLU A 213 -45.04 -23.12 -5.97
C GLU A 213 -46.02 -23.18 -7.15
#